data_AF-A0A2N5YX08-F1
#
_entry.id   AF-A0A2N5YX08-F1
#
_cell.length_a   1.000
_cell.length_b   1.000
_cell.length_c   1.000
_cell.angle_alpha   90.00
_cell.angle_beta   90.00
_cell.angle_gamma   90.00
#
_symmetry.space_group_name_H-M   'P 1'
#
loop_
_entity.id
_entity.type
_entity.pdbx_description
1 polymer ?
#
loop_
_entity_poly.entity_id
_entity_poly.type
_entity_poly.pdbx_seq_one_letter_code
_entity_poly.pdbx_strand_id
1 'polypeptide(L)'
;MYVEKTGKKSVSINIPDRLVEEKEPGTKDDFSQVELLMAMSSALDYDKKYKKESKPERFERKFDVIFSIMREIQDDNSGFYWDLYGQFFIDLQKAGFVNTLSYLVYASSEDEEIQEWLESHEDEINEFYTWYNKYEW
;
A
#
# COMPACT_ATOMS: atom_id res chain seq x y z
N MET A 1 13.06 -1.65 -10.21
CA MET A 1 13.11 -2.45 -8.98
C MET A 1 12.40 -3.77 -9.25
N TYR A 2 12.97 -4.89 -8.82
CA TYR A 2 12.27 -6.18 -8.85
C TYR A 2 12.64 -7.01 -7.62
N VAL A 3 11.73 -7.92 -7.25
CA VAL A 3 11.92 -8.88 -6.17
C VAL A 3 11.72 -10.26 -6.76
N GLU A 4 12.72 -11.12 -6.61
CA GLU A 4 12.72 -12.45 -7.22
C GLU A 4 13.16 -13.51 -6.22
N LYS A 5 12.45 -14.63 -6.18
CA LYS A 5 12.88 -15.80 -5.44
C LYS A 5 13.96 -16.56 -6.20
N THR A 6 15.21 -16.47 -5.75
CA THR A 6 16.38 -17.10 -6.40
C THR A 6 16.74 -18.48 -5.84
N GLY A 7 16.07 -18.95 -4.79
CA GLY A 7 16.30 -20.28 -4.24
C GLY A 7 15.29 -20.71 -3.18
N LYS A 8 15.51 -21.88 -2.57
CA LYS A 8 14.58 -22.47 -1.58
C LYS A 8 14.34 -21.56 -0.36
N LYS A 9 15.37 -20.82 0.07
CA LYS A 9 15.35 -19.86 1.18
C LYS A 9 16.09 -18.56 0.80
N SER A 10 16.05 -18.18 -0.47
CA SER A 10 16.76 -17.01 -1.01
C SER A 10 15.81 -16.15 -1.82
N VAL A 11 15.84 -14.85 -1.55
CA VAL A 11 15.12 -13.81 -2.28
C VAL A 11 16.14 -12.72 -2.61
N SER A 12 16.18 -12.30 -3.87
CA SER A 12 16.98 -11.19 -4.35
C SER A 12 16.10 -9.96 -4.54
N ILE A 13 16.55 -8.82 -4.03
CA ILE A 13 15.90 -7.52 -4.22
C ILE A 13 16.87 -6.66 -5.03
N ASN A 14 16.42 -6.18 -6.19
CA ASN A 14 17.17 -5.21 -6.97
C ASN A 14 16.69 -3.80 -6.65
N ILE A 15 17.57 -3.03 -6.01
CA ILE A 15 17.33 -1.63 -5.64
C ILE A 15 18.10 -0.76 -6.64
N PRO A 16 17.44 0.09 -7.44
CA PRO A 16 18.12 1.04 -8.31
C PRO A 16 18.80 2.15 -7.50
N ASP A 17 19.96 2.62 -7.98
CA ASP A 17 20.80 3.61 -7.29
C ASP A 17 20.03 4.88 -6.88
N ARG A 18 19.07 5.32 -7.72
CA ARG A 18 18.20 6.48 -7.44
C ARG A 18 17.44 6.40 -6.11
N LEU A 19 17.32 5.23 -5.48
CA LEU A 19 16.63 5.03 -4.20
C LEU A 19 17.55 5.03 -2.98
N VAL A 20 18.86 4.95 -3.19
CA VAL A 20 19.87 4.89 -2.12
C VAL A 20 20.90 6.01 -2.21
N GLU A 21 20.91 6.74 -3.33
CA GLU A 21 21.66 7.99 -3.48
C GLU A 21 21.13 9.06 -2.52
N GLU A 22 22.06 9.82 -1.95
CA GLU A 22 21.76 11.00 -1.15
C GLU A 22 20.95 11.99 -1.99
N LYS A 23 19.82 12.44 -1.45
CA LYS A 23 18.95 13.43 -2.10
C LYS A 23 19.32 14.82 -1.64
N GLU A 24 19.21 15.77 -2.56
CA GLU A 24 19.32 17.19 -2.22
C GLU A 24 18.20 17.57 -1.25
N PRO A 25 18.50 18.36 -0.20
CA PRO A 25 17.48 18.86 0.71
C PRO A 25 16.35 19.58 -0.04
N GLY A 26 15.10 19.25 0.29
CA GLY A 26 13.92 19.83 -0.35
C GLY A 26 13.56 19.24 -1.71
N THR A 27 14.09 18.05 -2.03
CA THR A 27 13.60 17.24 -3.17
C THR A 27 12.09 17.01 -3.00
N LYS A 28 11.31 17.48 -3.99
CA LYS A 28 9.85 17.32 -4.00
C LYS A 28 9.46 15.94 -4.50
N ASP A 29 8.32 15.46 -4.01
CA ASP A 29 7.71 14.21 -4.44
C ASP A 29 8.68 13.02 -4.29
N ASP A 30 9.47 13.01 -3.21
CA ASP A 30 10.39 11.92 -2.91
C ASP A 30 9.65 10.76 -2.24
N PHE A 31 9.48 9.67 -3.00
CA PHE A 31 8.90 8.42 -2.52
C PHE A 31 9.95 7.33 -2.32
N SER A 32 11.24 7.66 -2.30
CA SER A 32 12.32 6.67 -2.31
C SER A 32 12.25 5.69 -1.14
N GLN A 33 11.98 6.18 0.07
CA GLN A 33 11.82 5.35 1.27
C GLN A 33 10.58 4.44 1.17
N VAL A 34 9.48 4.96 0.63
CA VAL A 34 8.24 4.21 0.40
C VAL A 34 8.46 3.09 -0.63
N GLU A 35 9.14 3.40 -1.74
CA GLU A 35 9.49 2.42 -2.77
C GLU A 35 10.37 1.30 -2.21
N LEU A 36 11.39 1.64 -1.42
CA LEU A 36 12.28 0.66 -0.80
C LEU A 36 11.51 -0.30 0.11
N LEU A 37 10.64 0.23 0.97
CA LEU A 37 9.80 -0.59 1.84
C LEU A 37 8.84 -1.46 1.03
N MET A 38 8.26 -0.95 -0.05
CA MET A 38 7.39 -1.72 -0.93
C MET A 38 8.13 -2.94 -1.51
N ALA A 39 9.42 -2.80 -1.85
CA ALA A 39 10.28 -3.90 -2.25
C ALA A 39 10.42 -4.95 -1.13
N MET A 40 10.77 -4.50 0.07
CA MET A 40 10.98 -5.37 1.22
C MET A 40 9.69 -6.10 1.62
N SER A 41 8.56 -5.39 1.63
CA SER A 41 7.23 -5.94 1.91
C SER A 41 6.82 -6.98 0.87
N SER A 42 7.19 -6.77 -0.40
CA SER A 42 6.98 -7.76 -1.47
C SER A 42 7.92 -8.97 -1.35
N ALA A 43 9.08 -8.86 -0.72
CA ALA A 43 9.91 -10.04 -0.45
C ALA A 43 9.28 -10.98 0.58
N LEU A 44 8.50 -10.43 1.53
CA LEU A 44 7.76 -11.21 2.52
C LEU A 44 6.68 -12.09 1.91
N ASP A 45 6.21 -11.79 0.69
CA ASP A 45 5.25 -12.61 -0.05
C ASP A 45 5.74 -14.05 -0.29
N TYR A 46 7.05 -14.29 -0.22
CA TYR A 46 7.65 -15.63 -0.33
C TYR A 46 7.77 -16.38 0.99
N ASP A 47 7.53 -15.72 2.13
CA ASP A 47 7.50 -16.36 3.44
C ASP A 47 6.28 -17.28 3.56
N LYS A 48 6.46 -18.43 4.23
CA LYS A 48 5.38 -19.41 4.43
C LYS A 48 4.19 -18.84 5.20
N LYS A 49 4.43 -17.89 6.11
CA LYS A 49 3.40 -17.23 6.92
C LYS A 49 2.34 -16.54 6.04
N TYR A 50 2.76 -15.98 4.91
CA TYR A 50 1.93 -15.12 4.06
C TYR A 50 1.43 -15.83 2.78
N LYS A 51 1.73 -17.13 2.61
CA LYS A 51 1.33 -17.89 1.42
C LYS A 51 -0.17 -18.12 1.27
N LYS A 52 -0.90 -18.04 2.37
CA LYS A 52 -2.35 -18.27 2.40
C LYS A 52 -3.17 -16.99 2.30
N GLU A 53 -2.51 -15.83 2.26
CA GLU A 53 -3.22 -14.57 2.09
C GLU A 53 -3.90 -14.54 0.72
N SER A 54 -5.17 -14.14 0.72
CA SER A 54 -5.89 -13.72 -0.47
C SER A 54 -5.22 -12.49 -1.09
N LYS A 55 -5.61 -12.12 -2.31
CA LYS A 55 -5.08 -10.91 -2.96
C LYS A 55 -5.44 -9.63 -2.16
N PRO A 56 -6.68 -9.44 -1.67
CA PRO A 56 -7.03 -8.33 -0.78
C PRO A 56 -6.22 -8.33 0.52
N GLU A 57 -6.10 -9.45 1.23
CA GLU A 57 -5.35 -9.52 2.50
C GLU A 57 -3.87 -9.14 2.31
N ARG A 58 -3.28 -9.62 1.21
CA ARG A 58 -1.91 -9.27 0.83
C ARG A 58 -1.77 -7.78 0.50
N PHE A 59 -2.74 -7.20 -0.20
CA PHE A 59 -2.77 -5.77 -0.47
C PHE A 59 -2.86 -4.99 0.83
N GLU A 60 -3.82 -5.32 1.69
CA GLU A 60 -4.03 -4.68 2.98
C GLU A 60 -2.74 -4.68 3.81
N ARG A 61 -2.13 -5.85 4.02
CA ARG A 61 -0.87 -5.98 4.76
C ARG A 61 0.22 -5.08 4.19
N LYS A 62 0.36 -5.01 2.87
CA LYS A 62 1.43 -4.23 2.24
C LYS A 62 1.17 -2.74 2.35
N PHE A 63 -0.05 -2.31 2.05
CA PHE A 63 -0.41 -0.90 1.97
C PHE A 63 -0.62 -0.28 3.35
N ASP A 64 -1.06 -1.03 4.35
CA ASP A 64 -1.12 -0.55 5.74
C ASP A 64 0.28 -0.19 6.28
N VAL A 65 1.29 -1.01 5.99
CA VAL A 65 2.68 -0.70 6.37
C VAL A 65 3.21 0.49 5.57
N ILE A 66 2.90 0.56 4.28
CA ILE A 66 3.30 1.69 3.42
C ILE A 66 2.70 3.01 3.91
N PHE A 67 1.40 3.06 4.19
CA PHE A 67 0.72 4.26 4.68
C PHE A 67 1.23 4.68 6.06
N SER A 68 1.61 3.71 6.90
CA SER A 68 2.27 3.99 8.18
C SER A 68 3.59 4.72 7.98
N ILE A 69 4.45 4.26 7.07
CA ILE A 69 5.70 4.94 6.76
C ILE A 69 5.44 6.30 6.12
N MET A 70 4.47 6.40 5.20
CA MET A 70 4.13 7.67 4.58
C MET A 70 3.80 8.73 5.62
N ARG A 71 3.03 8.36 6.65
CA ARG A 71 2.74 9.21 7.80
C ARG A 71 3.98 9.54 8.64
N GLU A 72 4.90 8.60 8.84
CA GLU A 72 6.13 8.86 9.60
C GLU A 72 7.04 9.87 8.92
N ILE A 73 7.12 9.85 7.59
CA ILE A 73 8.00 10.71 6.81
C ILE A 73 7.29 11.97 6.26
N GLN A 74 6.01 12.16 6.56
CA GLN A 74 5.18 13.21 5.95
C GLN A 74 5.76 14.62 6.18
N ASP A 75 6.35 14.88 7.35
CA ASP A 75 6.85 16.21 7.72
C ASP A 75 8.16 16.57 7.00
N ASP A 76 8.90 15.56 6.52
CA ASP A 76 10.14 15.71 5.76
C ASP A 76 9.90 15.70 4.24
N ASN A 77 8.65 15.53 3.82
CA ASN A 77 8.26 15.41 2.42
C ASN A 77 7.31 16.53 2.00
N SER A 78 7.37 16.90 0.73
CA SER A 78 6.52 17.93 0.14
C SER A 78 6.43 17.75 -1.37
N GLY A 79 5.47 18.40 -2.01
CA GLY A 79 5.29 18.34 -3.45
C GLY A 79 3.86 18.01 -3.81
N PHE A 80 3.48 18.24 -5.06
CA PHE A 80 2.08 18.15 -5.48
C PHE A 80 1.47 16.78 -5.19
N TYR A 81 2.24 15.70 -5.38
CA TYR A 81 1.76 14.35 -5.16
C TYR A 81 1.71 13.98 -3.68
N TRP A 82 2.68 14.44 -2.89
CA TRP A 82 2.66 14.27 -1.43
C TRP A 82 1.50 15.01 -0.78
N ASP A 83 1.35 16.29 -1.14
CA ASP A 83 0.37 17.19 -0.54
C ASP A 83 -1.06 16.71 -0.87
N LEU A 84 -1.28 16.16 -2.07
CA LEU A 84 -2.60 15.68 -2.51
C LEU A 84 -2.83 14.20 -2.17
N TYR A 85 -2.02 13.30 -2.72
CA TYR A 85 -2.27 11.86 -2.62
C TYR A 85 -1.67 11.26 -1.34
N GLY A 86 -0.53 11.77 -0.89
CA GLY A 86 0.09 11.32 0.34
C GLY A 86 -0.85 11.47 1.53
N GLN A 87 -1.41 12.67 1.67
CA GLN A 87 -2.37 13.00 2.72
C GLN A 87 -3.64 12.12 2.64
N PHE A 88 -4.21 11.93 1.45
CA PHE A 88 -5.36 11.06 1.23
C PHE A 88 -5.14 9.64 1.76
N PHE A 89 -4.01 9.01 1.41
CA PHE A 89 -3.74 7.63 1.84
C PHE A 89 -3.48 7.51 3.34
N ILE A 90 -2.84 8.52 3.94
CA ILE A 90 -2.63 8.59 5.39
C ILE A 90 -3.98 8.69 6.12
N ASP A 91 -4.89 9.52 5.63
CA ASP A 91 -6.20 9.70 6.26
C ASP A 91 -7.12 8.51 6.02
N LEU A 92 -7.06 7.89 4.84
CA LEU A 92 -7.73 6.62 4.54
C LEU A 92 -7.33 5.54 5.55
N GLN A 93 -6.03 5.44 5.85
CA GLN A 93 -5.54 4.52 6.86
C GLN A 93 -6.06 4.86 8.25
N LYS A 94 -5.96 6.12 8.68
CA LYS A 94 -6.46 6.57 10.00
C LYS A 94 -7.96 6.31 10.17
N ALA A 95 -8.72 6.40 9.09
CA ALA A 95 -10.16 6.12 9.07
C ALA A 95 -10.48 4.61 9.06
N GLY A 96 -9.49 3.73 8.98
CA GLY A 96 -9.68 2.27 9.04
C GLY A 96 -10.10 1.63 7.72
N PHE A 97 -10.00 2.33 6.59
CA PHE A 97 -10.54 1.88 5.31
C PHE A 97 -9.58 1.07 4.43
N VAL A 98 -8.39 0.71 4.93
CA VAL A 98 -7.41 -0.05 4.13
C VAL A 98 -7.99 -1.41 3.71
N ASN A 99 -8.67 -2.11 4.62
CA ASN A 99 -9.31 -3.39 4.32
C ASN A 99 -10.38 -3.24 3.21
N THR A 100 -11.33 -2.32 3.38
CA THR A 100 -12.38 -2.05 2.37
C THR A 100 -11.78 -1.65 1.02
N LEU A 101 -10.79 -0.76 1.00
CA LEU A 101 -10.08 -0.40 -0.23
C LEU A 101 -9.44 -1.63 -0.89
N SER A 102 -8.86 -2.53 -0.09
CA SER A 102 -8.19 -3.73 -0.59
C SER A 102 -9.15 -4.64 -1.36
N TYR A 103 -10.38 -4.83 -0.88
CA TYR A 103 -11.39 -5.60 -1.60
C TYR A 103 -11.94 -4.84 -2.81
N LEU A 104 -12.16 -3.53 -2.70
CA LEU A 104 -12.64 -2.70 -3.81
C LEU A 104 -11.66 -2.67 -4.99
N VAL A 105 -10.34 -2.67 -4.74
CA VAL A 105 -9.30 -2.77 -5.79
C VAL A 105 -9.45 -4.05 -6.62
N TYR A 106 -9.96 -5.13 -6.02
CA TYR A 106 -10.17 -6.42 -6.69
C TYR A 106 -11.64 -6.68 -7.05
N ALA A 107 -12.54 -5.69 -6.94
CA ALA A 107 -13.96 -5.88 -7.19
C ALA A 107 -14.30 -6.33 -8.62
N SER A 108 -13.45 -5.99 -9.60
CA SER A 108 -13.60 -6.43 -10.99
C SER A 108 -13.02 -7.82 -11.27
N SER A 109 -12.51 -8.52 -10.26
CA SER A 109 -12.00 -9.88 -10.43
C SER A 109 -13.13 -10.92 -10.42
N GLU A 110 -12.94 -12.01 -11.14
CA GLU A 110 -13.86 -13.17 -11.17
C GLU A 110 -13.66 -14.10 -9.96
N ASP A 111 -13.11 -13.59 -8.85
CA ASP A 111 -12.78 -14.37 -7.66
C ASP A 111 -14.01 -14.46 -6.72
N GLU A 112 -14.58 -15.65 -6.58
CA GLU A 112 -15.82 -15.88 -5.81
C GLU A 112 -15.69 -15.43 -4.35
N GLU A 113 -14.56 -15.67 -3.69
CA GLU A 113 -14.34 -15.27 -2.29
C GLU A 113 -14.36 -13.74 -2.13
N ILE A 114 -13.89 -13.01 -3.15
CA ILE A 114 -13.89 -11.55 -3.15
C ILE A 114 -15.31 -11.03 -3.37
N GLN A 115 -16.08 -11.65 -4.27
CA GLN A 115 -17.48 -11.26 -4.50
C GLN A 115 -18.34 -11.54 -3.26
N GLU A 116 -18.19 -12.70 -2.63
CA GLU A 116 -18.88 -13.01 -1.37
C GLU A 116 -18.56 -12.02 -0.25
N TRP A 117 -17.29 -11.58 -0.14
CA TRP A 117 -16.92 -10.56 0.83
C TRP A 117 -17.62 -9.23 0.51
N LEU A 118 -17.60 -8.78 -0.75
CA LEU A 118 -18.22 -7.52 -1.16
C LEU A 118 -19.74 -7.51 -0.93
N GLU A 119 -20.43 -8.62 -1.18
CA GLU A 119 -21.86 -8.77 -0.93
C GLU A 119 -22.20 -8.82 0.57
N SER A 120 -21.29 -9.33 1.41
CA SER A 120 -21.51 -9.46 2.85
C SER A 120 -21.07 -8.25 3.67
N HIS A 121 -20.35 -7.30 3.07
CA HIS A 121 -19.78 -6.11 3.72
C HIS A 121 -20.28 -4.80 3.07
N GLU A 122 -21.55 -4.77 2.65
CA GLU A 122 -22.17 -3.58 2.04
C GLU A 122 -22.11 -2.36 2.97
N ASP A 123 -22.24 -2.56 4.29
CA ASP A 123 -22.20 -1.48 5.27
C ASP A 123 -20.80 -0.83 5.31
N GLU A 124 -19.73 -1.62 5.39
CA GLU A 124 -18.35 -1.13 5.37
C GLU A 124 -18.02 -0.41 4.06
N ILE A 125 -18.55 -0.89 2.93
CA ILE A 125 -18.41 -0.26 1.63
C ILE A 125 -19.16 1.08 1.58
N ASN A 126 -20.38 1.14 2.12
CA ASN A 126 -21.17 2.36 2.20
C ASN A 126 -20.52 3.40 3.12
N GLU A 127 -19.93 2.98 4.24
CA GLU A 127 -19.15 3.83 5.13
C GLU A 127 -17.93 4.40 4.41
N PHE A 128 -17.18 3.55 3.70
CA PHE A 128 -16.05 3.98 2.87
C PHE A 128 -16.46 5.04 1.85
N TYR A 129 -17.51 4.79 1.06
CA TYR A 129 -17.96 5.76 0.06
C TYR A 129 -18.52 7.04 0.69
N THR A 130 -19.18 6.94 1.84
CA THR A 130 -19.66 8.11 2.59
C THR A 130 -18.51 8.98 3.04
N TRP A 131 -17.43 8.38 3.54
CA TRP A 131 -16.21 9.08 3.90
C TRP A 131 -15.53 9.68 2.66
N TYR A 132 -15.32 8.87 1.62
CA TYR A 132 -14.65 9.27 0.38
C TYR A 132 -15.35 10.46 -0.30
N ASN A 133 -16.68 10.43 -0.38
CA ASN A 133 -17.45 11.52 -1.00
C ASN A 133 -17.44 12.83 -0.20
N LYS A 134 -17.08 12.77 1.08
CA LYS A 134 -16.92 13.93 1.95
C LYS A 134 -15.46 14.35 2.12
N TYR A 135 -14.52 13.58 1.57
CA TYR A 135 -13.11 13.88 1.71
C TYR A 135 -12.78 15.18 0.98
N GLU A 136 -12.17 16.11 1.71
CA GLU A 136 -11.67 17.36 1.15
C GLU A 136 -10.26 17.11 0.61
N TRP A 137 -10.14 17.12 -0.72
CA TRP A 137 -8.89 16.95 -1.46
C TRP A 137 -8.02 18.20 -1.44
#